data_AF-A0A3B3ZEA0-F1
#
_entry.id   AF-A0A3B3ZEA0-F1
#
_cell.length_a   1.000
_cell.length_b   1.000
_cell.length_c   1.000
_cell.angle_alpha   90.00
_cell.angle_beta   90.00
_cell.angle_gamma   90.00
#
_symmetry.space_group_name_H-M   'P 1'
#
loop_
_entity.id
_entity.type
_entity.pdbx_description
1 polymer ?
#
loop_
_entity_poly.entity_id
_entity_poly.type
_entity_poly.pdbx_seq_one_letter_code
_entity_poly.pdbx_strand_id
1 'polypeptide(L)'
;YFLQPPKKGSSKKPEKSRTPILIDGLTKDEMSKEQLEDHIMRLREELDREREERNYFQLERDKVHAFWDITDRKLKEANAELKNLDKELEETEIKLQVEIKVYRQKMRHLLCEHQNTICELNADGVASKEALQAEQTLLEKKLRNDLASLLVDIHQVDTETPIMELKKVIFSKLFSIEDSEAKNEKMHDELQLDLENKRKTEVSQVRDNWNKFISTLMEKDKEVYEESTNLNKTEKELTQVLLENKQVTENLTEIQEEIAVLQNKMKYKSKKFDNKKEIELNNLAFEHEMLQKKFKELQLEVAELHKTSAETIEKMKNKADAKHMQMEKKIQTLTDKVRTVLYLSVFSVL
;
A
#
# COMPACT_ATOMS: atom_id res chain seq x y z
N TYR A 1 -17.70 0.07 31.22
CA TYR A 1 -17.84 -0.25 32.65
C TYR A 1 -17.12 0.81 33.46
N PHE A 2 -17.86 1.82 33.94
CA PHE A 2 -17.34 2.85 34.83
C PHE A 2 -17.26 2.28 36.25
N LEU A 3 -16.05 2.16 36.80
CA LEU A 3 -15.86 1.83 38.22
C LEU A 3 -15.94 3.12 39.05
N GLN A 4 -16.99 3.24 39.85
CA GLN A 4 -17.10 4.25 40.92
C GLN A 4 -16.05 3.98 42.01
N PRO A 5 -15.47 5.01 42.66
CA PRO A 5 -14.60 4.81 43.82
C PRO A 5 -15.44 4.53 45.09
N PRO A 6 -14.92 3.75 46.06
CA PRO A 6 -15.71 3.35 47.23
C PRO A 6 -15.89 4.51 48.23
N LYS A 7 -17.07 4.53 48.86
CA LYS A 7 -17.50 5.51 49.87
C LYS A 7 -16.61 5.47 51.12
N LYS A 8 -16.14 6.64 51.57
CA LYS A 8 -15.41 6.84 52.84
C LYS A 8 -16.33 6.57 54.04
N GLY A 9 -16.07 5.50 54.77
CA GLY A 9 -16.59 5.30 56.13
C GLY A 9 -15.76 6.11 57.13
N SER A 10 -16.41 7.03 57.85
CA SER A 10 -15.81 7.82 58.92
C SER A 10 -15.70 6.98 60.20
N SER A 11 -14.52 6.41 60.47
CA SER A 11 -14.17 5.86 61.78
C SER A 11 -13.09 6.75 62.43
N LYS A 12 -13.48 7.49 63.47
CA LYS A 12 -12.56 8.21 64.37
C LYS A 12 -11.72 7.16 65.12
N LYS A 13 -10.42 7.12 64.85
CA LYS A 13 -9.42 6.38 65.65
C LYS A 13 -8.85 7.31 66.75
N PRO A 14 -8.49 6.76 67.92
CA PRO A 14 -7.97 7.53 69.05
C PRO A 14 -6.57 8.09 68.72
N GLU A 15 -6.27 9.25 69.31
CA GLU A 15 -5.03 9.99 69.16
C GLU A 15 -3.85 9.17 69.72
N LYS A 16 -3.18 8.43 68.84
CA LYS A 16 -1.90 7.77 69.17
C LYS A 16 -0.85 8.86 69.29
N SER A 17 -0.23 8.93 70.47
CA SER A 17 0.99 9.69 70.75
C SER A 17 1.97 9.55 69.57
N ARG A 18 2.24 10.66 68.87
CA ARG A 18 3.20 10.70 67.76
C ARG A 18 4.54 10.19 68.28
N THR A 19 4.98 9.04 67.77
CA THR A 19 6.39 8.64 67.86
C THR A 19 7.25 9.79 67.33
N PRO A 20 8.37 10.15 67.97
CA PRO A 20 9.26 11.19 67.47
C PRO A 20 9.61 10.85 66.02
N ILE A 21 9.38 11.80 65.11
CA ILE A 21 9.77 11.63 63.70
C ILE A 21 11.30 11.67 63.71
N LEU A 22 11.92 10.50 63.67
CA LEU A 22 13.36 10.35 63.48
C LEU A 22 13.69 10.81 62.05
N ILE A 23 14.56 11.80 61.94
CA ILE A 23 15.10 12.29 60.69
C ILE A 23 16.57 11.85 60.67
N ASP A 24 16.95 10.98 59.74
CA ASP A 24 18.31 10.38 59.67
C ASP A 24 18.83 9.81 61.02
N GLY A 25 17.93 9.28 61.85
CA GLY A 25 18.32 8.66 63.14
C GLY A 25 18.36 9.61 64.35
N LEU A 26 18.15 10.92 64.17
CA LEU A 26 18.13 11.93 65.25
C LEU A 26 16.73 12.50 65.48
N THR A 27 16.49 12.96 66.71
CA THR A 27 15.25 13.68 67.04
C THR A 27 15.34 15.15 66.60
N LYS A 28 14.18 15.80 66.39
CA LYS A 28 14.12 17.20 65.91
C LYS A 28 14.84 18.20 66.82
N ASP A 29 15.03 17.85 68.10
CA ASP A 29 15.68 18.70 69.10
C ASP A 29 17.21 18.51 69.16
N GLU A 30 17.75 17.46 68.51
CA GLU A 30 19.18 17.13 68.46
C GLU A 30 19.88 17.58 67.18
N MET A 31 19.13 17.90 66.12
CA MET A 31 19.67 18.39 64.86
C MET A 31 19.92 19.90 64.92
N SER A 32 21.08 20.34 64.44
CA SER A 32 21.36 21.78 64.33
C SER A 32 20.39 22.44 63.34
N LYS A 33 20.18 23.75 63.47
CA LYS A 33 19.32 24.53 62.55
C LYS A 33 19.69 24.31 61.07
N GLU A 34 20.99 24.24 60.79
CA GLU A 34 21.54 24.02 59.45
C GLU A 34 21.24 22.59 58.93
N GLN A 35 21.36 21.57 59.79
CA GLN A 35 21.01 20.18 59.44
C GLN A 35 19.51 20.01 59.17
N LEU A 36 18.65 20.75 59.89
CA LEU A 36 17.21 20.78 59.63
C LEU A 36 16.89 21.49 58.31
N GLU A 37 17.56 22.59 58.00
CA GLU A 37 17.42 23.31 56.72
C GLU A 37 17.83 22.43 55.54
N ASP A 38 18.95 21.71 55.63
CA ASP A 38 19.41 20.78 54.60
C ASP A 38 18.45 19.59 54.41
N HIS A 39 17.89 19.06 55.50
CA HIS A 39 16.89 18.00 55.38
C HIS A 39 15.58 18.50 54.75
N ILE A 40 15.15 19.72 55.08
CA ILE A 40 14.00 20.37 54.43
C ILE A 40 14.28 20.56 52.94
N MET A 41 15.50 20.95 52.57
CA MET A 41 15.91 21.10 51.18
C MET A 41 15.87 19.75 50.43
N ARG A 42 16.46 18.69 50.98
CA ARG A 42 16.41 17.33 50.42
C ARG A 42 14.98 16.85 50.20
N LEU A 43 14.09 17.04 51.18
CA LEU A 43 12.68 16.63 51.06
C LEU A 43 11.92 17.43 49.99
N ARG A 44 12.26 18.71 49.78
CA ARG A 44 11.65 19.53 48.72
C ARG A 44 12.10 19.05 47.35
N GLU A 45 13.39 18.82 47.18
CA GLU A 45 13.94 18.27 45.94
C GLU A 45 13.35 16.90 45.61
N GLU A 46 13.19 16.04 46.61
CA GLU A 46 12.60 14.72 46.43
C GLU A 46 11.11 14.81 46.10
N LEU A 47 10.37 15.73 46.74
CA LEU A 47 8.99 16.02 46.39
C LEU A 47 8.85 16.54 44.95
N ASP A 48 9.76 17.40 44.50
CA ASP A 48 9.73 17.95 43.15
C ASP A 48 10.13 16.90 42.10
N ARG A 49 11.12 16.03 42.39
CA ARG A 49 11.41 14.84 41.56
C ARG A 49 10.21 13.91 41.44
N GLU A 50 9.55 13.57 42.54
CA GLU A 50 8.35 12.73 42.54
C GLU A 50 7.17 13.36 41.77
N ARG A 51 7.09 14.69 41.76
CA ARG A 51 6.09 15.42 40.94
C ARG A 51 6.43 15.34 39.45
N GLU A 52 7.70 15.51 39.08
CA GLU A 52 8.18 15.37 37.71
C GLU A 52 7.97 13.95 37.18
N GLU A 53 8.31 12.93 37.98
CA GLU A 53 8.09 11.54 37.64
C GLU A 53 6.60 11.23 37.45
N ARG A 54 5.74 11.67 38.37
CA ARG A 54 4.29 11.53 38.23
C ARG A 54 3.78 12.16 36.94
N ASN A 55 4.24 13.37 36.61
CA ASN A 55 3.87 14.06 35.38
C ASN A 55 4.35 13.28 34.15
N TYR A 56 5.59 12.80 34.16
CA TYR A 56 6.16 11.97 33.11
C TYR A 56 5.32 10.71 32.85
N PHE A 57 5.01 9.94 33.90
CA PHE A 57 4.20 8.72 33.76
C PHE A 57 2.76 9.03 33.33
N GLN A 58 2.22 10.17 33.73
CA GLN A 58 0.89 10.62 33.31
C GLN A 58 0.86 10.91 31.80
N LEU A 59 1.88 11.60 31.26
CA LEU A 59 2.01 11.86 29.82
C LEU A 59 2.24 10.57 29.02
N GLU A 60 3.10 9.67 29.49
CA GLU A 60 3.32 8.38 28.81
C GLU A 60 2.05 7.52 28.81
N ARG A 61 1.29 7.51 29.92
CA ARG A 61 0.00 6.81 29.97
C ARG A 61 -0.99 7.38 28.96
N ASP A 62 -1.13 8.70 28.90
CA ASP A 62 -2.07 9.34 27.98
C ASP A 62 -1.66 9.13 26.51
N LYS A 63 -0.35 9.10 26.23
CA LYS A 63 0.21 8.74 24.92
C LYS A 63 -0.11 7.30 24.53
N VAL A 64 0.07 6.34 25.44
CA VAL A 64 -0.30 4.94 25.22
C VAL A 64 -1.81 4.80 24.97
N HIS A 65 -2.65 5.50 25.73
CA HIS A 65 -4.10 5.50 25.50
C HIS A 65 -4.47 6.10 24.14
N ALA A 66 -3.84 7.20 23.73
CA ALA A 66 -4.07 7.79 22.41
C ALA A 66 -3.70 6.81 21.29
N PHE A 67 -2.55 6.13 21.40
CA PHE A 67 -2.16 5.10 20.43
C PHE A 67 -3.13 3.92 20.42
N TRP A 68 -3.59 3.48 21.59
CA TRP A 68 -4.57 2.41 21.71
C TRP A 68 -5.88 2.80 21.01
N ASP A 69 -6.43 3.97 21.29
CA ASP A 69 -7.69 4.45 20.70
C ASP A 69 -7.58 4.61 19.19
N ILE A 70 -6.42 5.06 18.69
CA ILE A 70 -6.16 5.14 17.25
C ILE A 70 -6.12 3.74 16.64
N THR A 71 -5.42 2.81 17.27
CA THR A 71 -5.24 1.46 16.74
C THR A 71 -6.54 0.67 16.78
N ASP A 72 -7.33 0.79 17.86
CA ASP A 72 -8.66 0.17 17.99
C ASP A 72 -9.63 0.69 16.94
N ARG A 73 -9.64 2.01 16.68
CA ARG A 73 -10.47 2.59 15.61
C ARG A 73 -10.06 2.08 14.24
N LYS A 74 -8.77 2.10 13.93
CA LYS A 74 -8.25 1.57 12.65
C LYS A 74 -8.57 0.09 12.48
N LEU A 75 -8.48 -0.69 13.54
CA LEU A 75 -8.85 -2.10 13.53
C LEU A 75 -10.35 -2.29 13.27
N LYS A 76 -11.21 -1.46 13.86
CA LYS A 76 -12.66 -1.48 13.60
C LYS A 76 -13.01 -1.07 12.17
N GLU A 77 -12.34 -0.04 11.65
CA GLU A 77 -12.48 0.42 10.25
C GLU A 77 -12.08 -0.70 9.28
N ALA A 78 -10.88 -1.28 9.43
CA ALA A 78 -10.42 -2.39 8.59
C ALA A 78 -11.34 -3.63 8.67
N ASN A 79 -11.84 -3.97 9.86
CA ASN A 79 -12.80 -5.07 10.02
C ASN A 79 -14.16 -4.77 9.36
N ALA A 80 -14.59 -3.50 9.35
CA ALA A 80 -15.83 -3.11 8.68
C ALA A 80 -15.66 -3.14 7.15
N GLU A 81 -14.53 -2.67 6.64
CA GLU A 81 -14.16 -2.74 5.22
C GLU A 81 -14.11 -4.20 4.74
N LEU A 82 -13.46 -5.09 5.49
CA LEU A 82 -13.40 -6.51 5.17
C LEU A 82 -14.80 -7.14 5.10
N LYS A 83 -15.68 -6.84 6.07
CA LYS A 83 -17.06 -7.33 6.05
C LYS A 83 -17.89 -6.79 4.89
N ASN A 84 -17.61 -5.58 4.42
CA ASN A 84 -18.29 -5.03 3.25
C ASN A 84 -17.80 -5.73 1.98
N LEU A 85 -16.49 -5.95 1.85
CA LEU A 85 -15.92 -6.67 0.72
C LEU A 85 -16.44 -8.12 0.66
N ASP A 86 -16.54 -8.82 1.79
CA ASP A 86 -17.11 -10.17 1.85
C ASP A 86 -18.55 -10.20 1.35
N LYS A 87 -19.38 -9.22 1.73
CA LYS A 87 -20.76 -9.10 1.23
C LYS A 87 -20.82 -8.82 -0.27
N GLU A 88 -19.96 -7.93 -0.77
CA GLU A 88 -19.88 -7.64 -2.20
C GLU A 88 -19.46 -8.88 -2.99
N LEU A 89 -18.51 -9.67 -2.48
CA LEU A 89 -18.13 -10.96 -3.05
C LEU A 89 -19.31 -11.94 -3.07
N GLU A 90 -20.02 -12.10 -1.96
CA GLU A 90 -21.22 -12.96 -1.89
C GLU A 90 -22.30 -12.51 -2.90
N GLU A 91 -22.57 -11.20 -3.00
CA GLU A 91 -23.54 -10.66 -3.96
C GLU A 91 -23.12 -10.90 -5.41
N THR A 92 -21.83 -10.72 -5.74
CA THR A 92 -21.32 -10.98 -7.08
C THR A 92 -21.36 -12.46 -7.43
N GLU A 93 -21.07 -13.35 -6.48
CA GLU A 93 -21.20 -14.79 -6.65
C GLU A 93 -22.66 -15.19 -6.93
N ILE A 94 -23.61 -14.67 -6.16
CA ILE A 94 -25.04 -14.93 -6.38
C ILE A 94 -25.47 -14.44 -7.77
N LYS A 95 -25.04 -13.24 -8.20
CA LYS A 95 -25.32 -12.71 -9.54
C LYS A 95 -24.78 -13.64 -10.63
N LEU A 96 -23.52 -14.08 -10.50
CA LEU A 96 -22.88 -14.97 -11.46
C LEU A 96 -23.59 -16.33 -11.53
N GLN A 97 -24.00 -16.90 -10.39
CA GLN A 97 -24.75 -18.15 -10.35
C GLN A 97 -26.10 -18.03 -11.06
N VAL A 98 -26.82 -16.91 -10.88
CA VAL A 98 -28.09 -16.64 -11.58
C VAL A 98 -27.84 -16.51 -13.08
N GLU A 99 -26.82 -15.77 -13.49
CA GLU A 99 -26.47 -15.55 -14.89
C GLU A 99 -26.11 -16.88 -15.59
N ILE A 100 -25.31 -17.74 -14.95
CA ILE A 100 -24.99 -19.09 -15.44
C ILE A 100 -26.28 -19.92 -15.64
N LYS A 101 -27.23 -19.85 -14.71
CA LYS A 101 -28.52 -20.56 -14.83
C LYS A 101 -29.34 -20.04 -16.01
N VAL A 102 -29.38 -18.72 -16.22
CA VAL A 102 -30.07 -18.08 -17.35
C VAL A 102 -29.44 -18.50 -18.67
N TYR A 103 -28.11 -18.42 -18.81
CA TYR A 103 -27.42 -18.86 -20.03
C TYR A 103 -27.64 -20.35 -20.32
N ARG A 104 -27.63 -21.19 -19.29
CA ARG A 104 -27.93 -22.61 -19.44
C ARG A 104 -29.35 -22.83 -19.95
N GLN A 105 -30.33 -22.05 -19.48
CA GLN A 105 -31.70 -22.12 -19.98
C GLN A 105 -31.81 -21.61 -21.42
N LYS A 106 -31.14 -20.50 -21.76
CA LYS A 106 -31.08 -19.99 -23.14
C LYS A 106 -30.51 -21.03 -24.09
N MET A 107 -29.43 -21.71 -23.70
CA MET A 107 -28.82 -22.78 -24.49
C MET A 107 -29.80 -23.94 -24.72
N ARG A 108 -30.49 -24.39 -23.66
CA ARG A 108 -31.52 -25.44 -23.79
C ARG A 108 -32.65 -25.01 -24.73
N HIS A 109 -33.14 -23.78 -24.60
CA HIS A 109 -34.20 -23.26 -25.45
C HIS A 109 -33.78 -23.22 -26.92
N LEU A 110 -32.60 -22.68 -27.21
CA LEU A 110 -32.05 -22.61 -28.57
C LEU A 110 -31.91 -24.01 -29.20
N LEU A 111 -31.42 -24.99 -28.43
CA LEU A 111 -31.33 -26.38 -28.89
C LEU A 111 -32.71 -26.98 -29.18
N CYS A 112 -33.70 -26.74 -28.31
CA CYS A 112 -35.07 -27.19 -28.55
C CYS A 112 -35.69 -26.52 -29.78
N GLU A 113 -35.48 -25.22 -29.97
CA GLU A 113 -35.97 -24.49 -31.14
C GLU A 113 -35.36 -25.06 -32.43
N HIS A 114 -34.05 -25.23 -32.49
CA HIS A 114 -33.39 -25.83 -33.64
C HIS A 114 -33.89 -27.26 -33.92
N GLN A 115 -34.07 -28.07 -32.87
CA GLN A 115 -34.59 -29.42 -33.03
C GLN A 115 -36.02 -29.41 -33.58
N ASN A 116 -36.87 -28.49 -33.11
CA ASN A 116 -38.24 -28.33 -33.62
C ASN A 116 -38.24 -27.92 -35.10
N THR A 117 -37.42 -26.93 -35.49
CA THR A 117 -37.29 -26.51 -36.90
C THR A 117 -36.84 -27.67 -37.80
N ILE A 118 -35.88 -28.48 -37.34
CA ILE A 118 -35.43 -29.68 -38.10
C ILE A 118 -36.58 -30.68 -38.24
N CYS A 119 -37.34 -30.93 -37.17
CA CYS A 119 -38.49 -31.83 -37.20
C CYS A 119 -39.59 -31.34 -38.17
N GLU A 120 -39.90 -30.05 -38.15
CA GLU A 120 -40.87 -29.42 -39.06
C GLU A 120 -40.42 -29.54 -40.53
N LEU A 121 -39.18 -29.17 -40.85
CA LEU A 121 -38.64 -29.29 -42.20
C LEU A 121 -38.62 -30.75 -42.71
N ASN A 122 -38.30 -31.70 -41.83
CA ASN A 122 -38.35 -33.12 -42.18
C ASN A 122 -39.78 -33.59 -42.45
N ALA A 123 -40.75 -33.17 -41.62
CA ALA A 123 -42.16 -33.50 -41.82
C ALA A 123 -42.70 -32.91 -43.13
N ASP A 124 -42.41 -31.64 -43.42
CA ASP A 124 -42.78 -30.97 -44.67
C ASP A 124 -42.13 -31.67 -45.88
N GLY A 125 -40.87 -32.07 -45.75
CA GLY A 125 -40.15 -32.82 -46.78
C GLY A 125 -40.76 -34.20 -47.06
N VAL A 126 -41.21 -34.92 -46.03
CA VAL A 126 -41.91 -36.21 -46.19
C VAL A 126 -43.28 -36.00 -46.82
N ALA A 127 -44.08 -35.05 -46.31
CA ALA A 127 -45.41 -34.76 -46.84
C ALA A 127 -45.36 -34.32 -48.33
N SER A 128 -44.36 -33.51 -48.69
CA SER A 128 -44.11 -33.10 -50.08
C SER A 128 -43.77 -34.27 -50.99
N LYS A 129 -42.89 -35.18 -50.54
CA LYS A 129 -42.55 -36.41 -51.29
C LYS A 129 -43.76 -37.32 -51.46
N GLU A 130 -44.55 -37.52 -50.40
CA GLU A 130 -45.77 -38.33 -50.47
C GLU A 130 -46.81 -37.72 -51.43
N ALA A 131 -46.98 -36.40 -51.42
CA ALA A 131 -47.87 -35.71 -52.36
C ALA A 131 -47.41 -35.87 -53.81
N LEU A 132 -46.12 -35.68 -54.09
CA LEU A 132 -45.55 -35.90 -55.43
C LEU A 132 -45.70 -37.35 -55.89
N GLN A 133 -45.48 -38.31 -55.00
CA GLN A 133 -45.67 -39.72 -55.30
C GLN A 133 -47.14 -40.04 -55.60
N ALA A 134 -48.08 -39.48 -54.83
CA ALA A 134 -49.51 -39.64 -55.07
C ALA A 134 -49.91 -39.07 -56.45
N GLU A 135 -49.42 -37.88 -56.80
CA GLU A 135 -49.66 -37.28 -58.12
C GLU A 135 -49.09 -38.14 -59.25
N GLN A 136 -47.84 -38.61 -59.11
CA GLN A 136 -47.21 -39.51 -60.08
C GLN A 136 -48.03 -40.77 -60.29
N THR A 137 -48.48 -41.44 -59.22
CA THR A 137 -49.29 -42.67 -59.34
C THR A 137 -50.63 -42.42 -60.05
N LEU A 138 -51.23 -41.23 -59.86
CA LEU A 138 -52.47 -40.85 -60.54
C LEU A 138 -52.23 -40.63 -62.03
N LEU A 139 -51.13 -39.96 -62.39
CA LEU A 139 -50.74 -39.73 -63.78
C LEU A 139 -50.43 -41.06 -64.50
N GLU A 140 -49.66 -41.95 -63.87
CA GLU A 140 -49.36 -43.29 -64.39
C GLU A 140 -50.65 -44.10 -64.62
N LYS A 141 -51.61 -44.04 -63.68
CA LYS A 141 -52.90 -44.70 -63.83
C LYS A 141 -53.70 -44.13 -65.00
N LYS A 142 -53.71 -42.80 -65.17
CA LYS A 142 -54.38 -42.14 -66.30
C LYS A 142 -53.77 -42.58 -67.63
N LEU A 143 -52.44 -42.57 -67.75
CA LEU A 143 -51.73 -43.03 -68.95
C LEU A 143 -52.05 -44.49 -69.28
N ARG A 144 -52.10 -45.38 -68.27
CA ARG A 144 -52.49 -46.78 -68.46
C ARG A 144 -53.93 -46.93 -68.98
N ASN A 145 -54.86 -46.12 -68.47
CA ASN A 145 -56.25 -46.13 -68.93
C ASN A 145 -56.37 -45.60 -70.36
N ASP A 146 -55.70 -44.49 -70.68
CA ASP A 146 -55.70 -43.90 -72.02
C ASP A 146 -55.12 -44.89 -73.05
N LEU A 147 -54.02 -45.58 -72.70
CA LEU A 147 -53.44 -46.64 -73.53
C LEU A 147 -54.42 -47.80 -73.75
N ALA A 148 -55.15 -48.23 -72.71
CA ALA A 148 -56.14 -49.29 -72.83
C ALA A 148 -57.32 -48.89 -73.72
N SER A 149 -57.80 -47.65 -73.60
CA SER A 149 -58.83 -47.10 -74.48
C SER A 149 -58.38 -47.10 -75.93
N LEU A 150 -57.18 -46.58 -76.19
CA LEU A 150 -56.63 -46.48 -77.53
C LEU A 150 -56.41 -47.86 -78.17
N LEU A 151 -56.03 -48.88 -77.38
CA LEU A 151 -55.98 -50.27 -77.86
C LEU A 151 -57.36 -50.78 -78.26
N VAL A 152 -58.42 -50.49 -77.50
CA VAL A 152 -59.80 -50.85 -77.89
C VAL A 152 -60.19 -50.16 -79.19
N ASP A 153 -59.90 -48.86 -79.33
CA ASP A 153 -60.18 -48.09 -80.54
C ASP A 153 -59.43 -48.67 -81.75
N ILE A 154 -58.16 -49.06 -81.61
CA ILE A 154 -57.38 -49.74 -82.66
C ILE A 154 -58.04 -51.06 -83.07
N HIS A 155 -58.54 -51.86 -82.13
CA HIS A 155 -59.22 -53.13 -82.44
C HIS A 155 -60.61 -52.93 -83.07
N GLN A 156 -61.24 -51.75 -82.92
CA GLN A 156 -62.54 -51.42 -83.52
C GLN A 156 -62.42 -50.92 -84.97
N VAL A 157 -61.24 -50.47 -85.40
CA VAL A 157 -61.00 -50.08 -86.79
C VAL A 157 -60.66 -51.32 -87.61
N ASP A 158 -61.51 -51.69 -88.57
CA ASP A 158 -61.29 -52.80 -89.50
C ASP A 158 -60.10 -52.46 -90.42
N THR A 159 -58.94 -53.08 -90.16
CA THR A 159 -57.63 -52.58 -90.62
C THR A 159 -57.16 -53.06 -91.99
N GLU A 160 -57.94 -53.82 -92.76
CA GLU A 160 -57.36 -54.56 -93.90
C GLU A 160 -57.02 -53.70 -95.14
N THR A 161 -57.62 -52.51 -95.28
CA THR A 161 -57.41 -51.60 -96.43
C THR A 161 -56.38 -50.47 -96.22
N PRO A 162 -56.34 -49.73 -95.10
CA PRO A 162 -55.35 -48.66 -94.90
C PRO A 162 -53.93 -49.17 -94.58
N ILE A 163 -53.74 -50.42 -94.14
CA ILE A 163 -52.43 -51.03 -93.87
C ILE A 163 -51.53 -51.06 -95.11
N MET A 164 -52.11 -51.26 -96.31
CA MET A 164 -51.34 -51.37 -97.54
C MET A 164 -50.87 -50.01 -98.08
N GLU A 165 -51.62 -48.93 -97.81
CA GLU A 165 -51.21 -47.55 -98.12
C GLU A 165 -50.25 -46.98 -97.09
N LEU A 166 -50.46 -47.27 -95.81
CA LEU A 166 -49.54 -46.91 -94.72
C LEU A 166 -48.16 -47.57 -94.91
N LYS A 167 -48.07 -48.82 -95.35
CA LYS A 167 -46.76 -49.48 -95.62
C LYS A 167 -45.91 -48.72 -96.65
N LYS A 168 -46.52 -48.11 -97.68
CA LYS A 168 -45.81 -47.27 -98.67
C LYS A 168 -45.32 -45.94 -98.08
N VAL A 169 -46.15 -45.27 -97.28
CA VAL A 169 -45.82 -43.99 -96.63
C VAL A 169 -44.82 -44.18 -95.47
N ILE A 170 -44.91 -45.29 -94.75
CA ILE A 170 -44.00 -45.70 -93.68
C ILE A 170 -42.60 -45.94 -94.25
N PHE A 171 -42.47 -46.59 -95.41
CA PHE A 171 -41.17 -46.86 -96.04
C PHE A 171 -40.46 -45.57 -96.50
N SER A 172 -41.18 -44.57 -96.99
CA SER A 172 -40.58 -43.27 -97.35
C SER A 172 -40.27 -42.39 -96.13
N LYS A 173 -41.08 -42.47 -95.06
CA LYS A 173 -40.86 -41.74 -93.82
C LYS A 173 -39.74 -42.35 -92.97
N LEU A 174 -39.56 -43.67 -92.95
CA LEU A 174 -38.46 -44.34 -92.23
C LEU A 174 -37.08 -43.81 -92.65
N PHE A 175 -36.86 -43.62 -93.96
CA PHE A 175 -35.60 -43.07 -94.47
C PHE A 175 -35.37 -41.60 -94.06
N SER A 176 -36.44 -40.80 -93.95
CA SER A 176 -36.35 -39.42 -93.42
C SER A 176 -36.23 -39.36 -91.89
N ILE A 177 -36.74 -40.38 -91.19
CA ILE A 177 -36.65 -40.51 -89.73
C ILE A 177 -35.23 -40.91 -89.34
N GLU A 178 -34.63 -41.89 -90.02
CA GLU A 178 -33.27 -42.38 -89.73
C GLU A 178 -32.21 -41.28 -89.86
N ASP A 179 -32.34 -40.41 -90.88
CA ASP A 179 -31.46 -39.25 -91.08
C ASP A 179 -31.72 -38.14 -90.03
N SER A 180 -32.97 -38.03 -89.54
CA SER A 180 -33.34 -37.11 -88.44
C SER A 180 -32.94 -37.62 -87.06
N GLU A 181 -32.93 -38.95 -86.86
CA GLU A 181 -32.50 -39.64 -85.64
C GLU A 181 -30.98 -39.52 -85.50
N ALA A 182 -30.22 -39.78 -86.57
CA ALA A 182 -28.78 -39.57 -86.58
C ALA A 182 -28.38 -38.11 -86.32
N LYS A 183 -29.22 -37.15 -86.71
CA LYS A 183 -29.01 -35.72 -86.43
C LYS A 183 -29.40 -35.34 -85.00
N ASN A 184 -30.46 -35.92 -84.46
CA ASN A 184 -30.87 -35.73 -83.06
C ASN A 184 -29.89 -36.39 -82.08
N GLU A 185 -29.33 -37.55 -82.42
CA GLU A 185 -28.32 -38.24 -81.62
C GLU A 185 -27.04 -37.39 -81.51
N LYS A 186 -26.56 -36.84 -82.63
CA LYS A 186 -25.42 -35.89 -82.63
C LYS A 186 -25.70 -34.64 -81.78
N MET A 187 -26.91 -34.09 -81.88
CA MET A 187 -27.30 -32.91 -81.08
C MET A 187 -27.41 -33.24 -79.59
N HIS A 188 -27.83 -34.46 -79.25
CA HIS A 188 -27.89 -34.95 -77.88
C HIS A 188 -26.48 -35.17 -77.30
N ASP A 189 -25.56 -35.74 -78.08
CA ASP A 189 -24.15 -35.93 -77.70
C ASP A 189 -23.42 -34.59 -77.49
N GLU A 190 -23.66 -33.60 -78.37
CA GLU A 190 -23.13 -32.24 -78.19
C GLU A 190 -23.66 -31.58 -76.91
N LEU A 191 -24.96 -31.69 -76.62
CA LEU A 191 -25.56 -31.19 -75.39
C LEU A 191 -24.98 -31.88 -74.14
N GLN A 192 -24.75 -33.19 -74.19
CA GLN A 192 -24.11 -33.92 -73.09
C GLN A 192 -22.67 -33.47 -72.88
N LEU A 193 -21.91 -33.27 -73.95
CA LEU A 193 -20.54 -32.78 -73.89
C LEU A 193 -20.47 -31.37 -73.31
N ASP A 194 -21.40 -30.49 -73.69
CA ASP A 194 -21.48 -29.12 -73.17
C ASP A 194 -21.84 -29.07 -71.67
N LEU A 195 -22.77 -29.92 -71.22
CA LEU A 195 -23.11 -30.05 -69.81
C LEU A 195 -21.93 -30.60 -68.98
N GLU A 196 -21.21 -31.59 -69.51
CA GLU A 196 -20.03 -32.14 -68.86
C GLU A 196 -18.88 -31.12 -68.79
N ASN A 197 -18.70 -30.30 -69.84
CA ASN A 197 -17.73 -29.21 -69.84
C ASN A 197 -18.08 -28.14 -68.80
N LYS A 198 -19.35 -27.72 -68.71
CA LYS A 198 -19.81 -26.79 -67.66
C LYS A 198 -19.56 -27.34 -66.26
N ARG A 199 -19.91 -28.61 -66.02
CA ARG A 199 -19.64 -29.30 -64.75
C ARG A 199 -18.15 -29.29 -64.41
N LYS A 200 -17.27 -29.56 -65.38
CA LYS A 200 -15.81 -29.51 -65.19
C LYS A 200 -15.33 -28.10 -64.84
N THR A 201 -15.83 -27.07 -65.51
CA THR A 201 -15.47 -25.68 -65.22
C THR A 201 -15.92 -25.27 -63.82
N GLU A 202 -17.15 -25.61 -63.42
CA GLU A 202 -17.67 -25.35 -62.07
C GLU A 202 -16.84 -26.08 -61.00
N VAL A 203 -16.52 -27.36 -61.20
CA VAL A 203 -15.65 -28.12 -60.29
C VAL A 203 -14.26 -27.50 -60.19
N SER A 204 -13.70 -27.00 -61.30
CA SER A 204 -12.40 -26.30 -61.29
C SER A 204 -12.48 -24.99 -60.52
N GLN A 205 -13.52 -24.19 -60.73
CA GLN A 205 -13.71 -22.92 -60.00
C GLN A 205 -13.88 -23.15 -58.50
N VAL A 206 -14.67 -24.14 -58.11
CA VAL A 206 -14.84 -24.53 -56.69
C VAL A 206 -13.49 -24.97 -56.11
N ARG A 207 -12.73 -25.79 -56.83
CA ARG A 207 -11.39 -26.22 -56.41
C ARG A 207 -10.43 -25.04 -56.25
N ASP A 208 -10.41 -24.11 -57.19
CA ASP A 208 -9.56 -22.92 -57.13
C ASP A 208 -9.94 -21.99 -55.96
N ASN A 209 -11.24 -21.88 -55.67
CA ASN A 209 -11.73 -21.13 -54.52
C ASN A 209 -11.33 -21.79 -53.19
N TRP A 210 -11.45 -23.12 -53.08
CA TRP A 210 -10.97 -23.86 -51.92
C TRP A 210 -9.46 -23.77 -51.76
N ASN A 211 -8.69 -23.86 -52.84
CA ASN A 211 -7.24 -23.70 -52.80
C ASN A 211 -6.84 -22.30 -52.31
N LYS A 212 -7.50 -21.24 -52.79
CA LYS A 212 -7.29 -19.86 -52.28
C LYS A 212 -7.63 -19.75 -50.79
N PHE A 213 -8.72 -20.36 -50.36
CA PHE A 213 -9.12 -20.39 -48.95
C PHE A 213 -8.06 -21.08 -48.09
N ILE A 214 -7.59 -22.26 -48.50
CA ILE A 214 -6.51 -23.00 -47.82
C ILE A 214 -5.23 -22.15 -47.75
N SER A 215 -4.79 -21.53 -48.85
CA SER A 215 -3.61 -20.66 -48.84
C SER A 215 -3.75 -19.50 -47.85
N THR A 216 -4.92 -18.85 -47.80
CA THR A 216 -5.18 -17.76 -46.85
C THR A 216 -5.14 -18.25 -45.40
N LEU A 217 -5.64 -19.46 -45.14
CA LEU A 217 -5.64 -20.07 -43.81
C LEU A 217 -4.21 -20.41 -43.37
N MET A 218 -3.40 -20.98 -44.27
CA MET A 218 -1.99 -21.28 -43.99
C MET A 218 -1.17 -20.02 -43.70
N GLU A 219 -1.42 -18.91 -44.40
CA GLU A 219 -0.73 -17.63 -44.14
C GLU A 219 -1.05 -17.13 -42.72
N LYS A 220 -2.33 -17.18 -42.32
CA LYS A 220 -2.76 -16.80 -40.96
C LYS A 220 -2.17 -17.72 -39.90
N ASP A 221 -2.17 -19.03 -40.13
CA ASP A 221 -1.58 -19.99 -39.19
C ASP A 221 -0.07 -19.72 -39.00
N LYS A 222 0.62 -19.32 -40.07
CA LYS A 222 2.04 -18.92 -40.01
C LYS A 222 2.23 -17.63 -39.22
N GLU A 223 1.40 -16.61 -39.44
CA GLU A 223 1.42 -15.36 -38.66
C GLU A 223 1.21 -15.62 -37.15
N VAL A 224 0.22 -16.44 -36.80
CA VAL A 224 -0.05 -16.85 -35.40
C VAL A 224 1.13 -17.61 -34.81
N TYR A 225 1.77 -18.48 -35.59
CA TYR A 225 2.95 -19.20 -35.15
C TYR A 225 4.13 -18.25 -34.86
N GLU A 226 4.41 -17.31 -35.77
CA GLU A 226 5.45 -16.30 -35.59
C GLU A 226 5.17 -15.42 -34.36
N GLU A 227 3.93 -14.97 -34.16
CA GLU A 227 3.51 -14.23 -32.97
C GLU A 227 3.72 -15.04 -31.68
N SER A 228 3.30 -16.31 -31.66
CA SER A 228 3.50 -17.22 -30.52
C SER A 228 4.99 -17.43 -30.20
N THR A 229 5.86 -17.54 -31.21
CA THR A 229 7.30 -17.66 -30.97
C THR A 229 7.90 -16.38 -30.40
N ASN A 230 7.40 -15.21 -30.82
CA ASN A 230 7.85 -13.93 -30.29
C ASN A 230 7.36 -13.71 -28.86
N LEU A 231 6.10 -14.05 -28.55
CA LEU A 231 5.56 -14.03 -27.19
C LEU A 231 6.40 -14.90 -26.25
N ASN A 232 6.74 -16.12 -26.66
CA ASN A 232 7.62 -17.00 -25.89
C ASN A 232 9.02 -16.40 -25.64
N LYS A 233 9.58 -15.62 -26.57
CA LYS A 233 10.85 -14.89 -26.34
C LYS A 233 10.66 -13.79 -25.30
N THR A 234 9.60 -12.98 -25.43
CA THR A 234 9.32 -11.91 -24.47
C THR A 234 9.02 -12.45 -23.07
N GLU A 235 8.40 -13.62 -22.95
CA GLU A 235 8.17 -14.29 -21.67
C GLU A 235 9.48 -14.76 -21.01
N LYS A 236 10.44 -15.26 -21.81
CA LYS A 236 11.79 -15.58 -21.32
C LYS A 236 12.55 -14.34 -20.87
N GLU A 237 12.43 -13.24 -21.58
CA GLU A 237 13.03 -11.96 -21.19
C GLU A 237 12.40 -11.42 -19.90
N LEU A 238 11.07 -11.48 -19.79
CA LEU A 238 10.35 -11.06 -18.59
C LEU A 238 10.73 -11.89 -17.35
N THR A 239 10.84 -13.21 -17.51
CA THR A 239 11.28 -14.09 -16.40
C THR A 239 12.72 -13.81 -15.97
N GLN A 240 13.61 -13.49 -16.92
CA GLN A 240 14.98 -13.07 -16.63
C GLN A 240 15.01 -11.74 -15.85
N VAL A 241 14.26 -10.73 -16.28
CA VAL A 241 14.17 -9.43 -15.58
C VAL A 241 13.57 -9.58 -14.18
N LEU A 242 12.57 -10.46 -14.00
CA LEU A 242 12.01 -10.76 -12.69
C LEU A 242 13.04 -11.39 -11.75
N LEU A 243 13.89 -12.28 -12.27
CA LEU A 243 14.98 -12.88 -11.49
C LEU A 243 16.01 -11.83 -11.07
N GLU A 244 16.40 -10.95 -11.98
CA GLU A 244 17.33 -9.84 -11.70
C GLU A 244 16.75 -8.86 -10.67
N ASN A 245 15.47 -8.50 -10.79
CA ASN A 245 14.79 -7.64 -9.81
C ASN A 245 14.72 -8.30 -8.42
N LYS A 246 14.51 -9.62 -8.35
CA LYS A 246 14.56 -10.35 -7.09
C LYS A 246 15.94 -10.25 -6.45
N GLN A 247 17.00 -10.44 -7.22
CA GLN A 247 18.37 -10.36 -6.72
C GLN A 247 18.76 -8.93 -6.30
N VAL A 248 18.32 -7.91 -7.05
CA VAL A 248 18.49 -6.50 -6.64
C VAL A 248 17.75 -6.20 -5.33
N THR A 249 16.56 -6.76 -5.15
CA THR A 249 15.78 -6.61 -3.91
C THR A 249 16.48 -7.25 -2.72
N GLU A 250 17.01 -8.46 -2.89
CA GLU A 250 17.81 -9.16 -1.87
C GLU A 250 19.05 -8.33 -1.48
N ASN A 251 19.81 -7.85 -2.46
CA ASN A 251 20.96 -6.97 -2.22
C ASN A 251 20.56 -5.67 -1.50
N LEU A 252 19.41 -5.09 -1.83
CA LEU A 252 18.87 -3.90 -1.15
C LEU A 252 18.55 -4.19 0.31
N THR A 253 17.98 -5.37 0.62
CA THR A 253 17.71 -5.77 2.00
C THR A 253 19.00 -5.97 2.80
N GLU A 254 20.02 -6.60 2.21
CA GLU A 254 21.33 -6.76 2.87
C GLU A 254 21.97 -5.40 3.17
N ILE A 255 21.98 -4.47 2.21
CA ILE A 255 22.49 -3.11 2.41
C ILE A 255 21.69 -2.37 3.51
N GLN A 256 20.37 -2.55 3.57
CA GLN A 256 19.53 -1.96 4.62
C GLN A 256 19.87 -2.52 6.01
N GLU A 257 20.12 -3.83 6.11
CA GLU A 257 20.57 -4.46 7.35
C GLU A 257 21.95 -3.93 7.78
N GLU A 258 22.89 -3.81 6.85
CA GLU A 258 24.21 -3.23 7.12
C GLU A 258 24.13 -1.78 7.59
N ILE A 259 23.29 -0.96 6.95
CA ILE A 259 23.02 0.42 7.37
C ILE A 259 22.45 0.44 8.79
N ALA A 260 21.50 -0.45 9.12
CA ALA A 260 20.91 -0.53 10.46
C ALA A 260 21.97 -0.91 11.52
N VAL A 261 22.86 -1.86 11.21
CA VAL A 261 23.99 -2.24 12.08
C VAL A 261 24.94 -1.05 12.30
N LEU A 262 25.30 -0.33 11.24
CA LEU A 262 26.16 0.85 11.33
C LEU A 262 25.50 1.99 12.11
N GLN A 263 24.21 2.25 11.90
CA GLN A 263 23.44 3.23 12.66
C GLN A 263 23.39 2.87 14.15
N ASN A 264 23.23 1.59 14.50
CA ASN A 264 23.27 1.14 15.89
C ASN A 264 24.67 1.28 16.51
N LYS A 265 25.74 0.97 15.77
CA LYS A 265 27.13 1.21 16.20
C LYS A 265 27.40 2.70 16.42
N MET A 266 26.89 3.56 15.53
CA MET A 266 26.96 5.02 15.65
C MET A 266 26.24 5.52 16.90
N LYS A 267 25.00 5.07 17.15
CA LYS A 267 24.24 5.40 18.37
C LYS A 267 24.98 4.98 19.64
N TYR A 268 25.55 3.77 19.66
CA TYR A 268 26.33 3.29 20.81
C TYR A 268 27.60 4.13 21.06
N LYS A 269 28.34 4.47 19.99
CA LYS A 269 29.53 5.34 20.09
C LYS A 269 29.17 6.76 20.50
N SER A 270 28.09 7.35 19.97
CA SER A 270 27.60 8.67 20.37
C SER A 270 27.26 8.67 21.85
N LYS A 271 26.45 7.72 22.31
CA LYS A 271 26.04 7.62 23.72
C LYS A 271 27.23 7.43 24.67
N LYS A 272 28.27 6.69 24.26
CA LYS A 272 29.51 6.53 25.04
C LYS A 272 30.34 7.82 25.09
N PHE A 273 30.37 8.60 24.01
CA PHE A 273 31.07 9.88 23.96
C PHE A 273 30.35 10.97 24.75
N ASP A 274 29.01 10.99 24.67
CA ASP A 274 28.15 11.92 25.40
C ASP A 274 28.27 11.68 26.92
N ASN A 275 28.21 10.42 27.38
CA ASN A 275 28.47 10.09 28.79
C ASN A 275 29.87 10.50 29.27
N LYS A 276 30.90 10.38 28.41
CA LYS A 276 32.27 10.75 28.79
C LYS A 276 32.40 12.27 28.94
N LYS A 277 31.85 13.03 27.99
CA LYS A 277 31.81 14.50 28.07
C LYS A 277 30.98 14.99 29.25
N GLU A 278 29.88 14.32 29.57
CA GLU A 278 29.02 14.66 30.70
C GLU A 278 29.75 14.47 32.04
N ILE A 279 30.51 13.38 32.20
CA ILE A 279 31.35 13.16 33.39
C ILE A 279 32.47 14.22 33.46
N GLU A 280 33.15 14.53 32.35
CA GLU A 280 34.19 15.56 32.32
C GLU A 280 33.63 16.97 32.62
N LEU A 281 32.44 17.30 32.10
CA LEU A 281 31.77 18.57 32.34
C LEU A 281 31.35 18.71 33.82
N ASN A 282 30.79 17.65 34.40
CA ASN A 282 30.38 17.64 35.81
C ASN A 282 31.58 17.76 36.75
N ASN A 283 32.69 17.10 36.45
CA ASN A 283 33.93 17.25 37.22
C ASN A 283 34.48 18.67 37.15
N LEU A 284 34.49 19.28 35.95
CA LEU A 284 34.97 20.66 35.77
C LEU A 284 34.06 21.68 36.45
N ALA A 285 32.73 21.45 36.44
CA ALA A 285 31.77 22.26 37.15
C ALA A 285 32.00 22.21 38.68
N PHE A 286 32.28 21.03 39.23
CA PHE A 286 32.63 20.87 40.64
C PHE A 286 33.93 21.60 41.01
N GLU A 287 34.97 21.49 40.17
CA GLU A 287 36.22 22.23 40.38
C GLU A 287 36.01 23.75 40.34
N HIS A 288 35.19 24.26 39.41
CA HIS A 288 34.84 25.66 39.35
C HIS A 288 34.10 26.10 40.62
N GLU A 289 33.13 25.32 41.11
CA GLU A 289 32.40 25.65 42.34
C GLU A 289 33.34 25.74 43.55
N MET A 290 34.28 24.80 43.67
CA MET A 290 35.31 24.80 44.71
C MET A 290 36.25 26.01 44.61
N LEU A 291 36.68 26.38 43.40
CA LEU A 291 37.49 27.57 43.17
C LEU A 291 36.73 28.85 43.54
N GLN A 292 35.43 28.89 43.24
CA GLN A 292 34.58 30.04 43.56
C GLN A 292 34.37 30.20 45.06
N LYS A 293 34.24 29.09 45.81
CA LYS A 293 34.24 29.12 47.29
C LYS A 293 35.56 29.66 47.84
N LYS A 294 36.70 29.13 47.39
CA LYS A 294 38.04 29.66 47.77
C LYS A 294 38.22 31.13 47.43
N PHE A 295 37.72 31.57 46.27
CA PHE A 295 37.81 32.97 45.87
C PHE A 295 37.00 33.88 46.81
N LYS A 296 35.80 33.45 47.24
CA LYS A 296 35.00 34.18 48.24
C LYS A 296 35.72 34.25 49.60
N GLU A 297 36.33 33.14 50.04
CA GLU A 297 37.12 33.10 51.27
C GLU A 297 38.31 34.08 51.22
N LEU A 298 39.09 34.06 50.12
CA LEU A 298 40.19 35.01 49.91
C LEU A 298 39.72 36.46 49.88
N GLN A 299 38.56 36.75 49.28
CA GLN A 299 37.98 38.10 49.32
C GLN A 299 37.64 38.55 50.73
N LEU A 300 37.12 37.65 51.58
CA LEU A 300 36.86 37.94 52.99
C LEU A 300 38.16 38.19 53.75
N GLU A 301 39.18 37.37 53.55
CA GLU A 301 40.48 37.52 54.21
C GLU A 301 41.18 38.83 53.81
N VAL A 302 41.11 39.22 52.53
CA VAL A 302 41.60 40.52 52.06
C VAL A 302 40.82 41.68 52.69
N ALA A 303 39.49 41.56 52.84
CA ALA A 303 38.68 42.58 53.50
C ALA A 303 39.03 42.72 54.99
N GLU A 304 39.27 41.61 55.69
CA GLU A 304 39.72 41.60 57.09
C GLU A 304 41.13 42.20 57.25
N LEU A 305 42.06 41.87 56.35
CA LEU A 305 43.40 42.46 56.33
C LEU A 305 43.36 43.97 56.06
N HIS A 306 42.52 44.43 55.14
CA HIS A 306 42.33 45.87 54.92
C HIS A 306 41.76 46.56 56.16
N LYS A 307 40.79 45.95 56.85
CA LYS A 307 40.23 46.48 58.09
C LYS A 307 41.27 46.58 59.21
N THR A 308 42.01 45.52 59.46
CA THR A 308 43.05 45.47 60.52
C THR A 308 44.22 46.41 60.21
N SER A 309 44.61 46.54 58.94
CA SER A 309 45.59 47.52 58.48
C SER A 309 45.12 48.95 58.74
N ALA A 310 43.87 49.28 58.37
CA ALA A 310 43.29 50.59 58.63
C ALA A 310 43.26 50.93 60.13
N GLU A 311 42.84 49.98 60.99
CA GLU A 311 42.85 50.13 62.45
C GLU A 311 44.28 50.34 63.01
N THR A 312 45.27 49.67 62.44
CA THR A 312 46.68 49.79 62.86
C THR A 312 47.27 51.14 62.45
N ILE A 313 46.96 51.60 61.23
CA ILE A 313 47.37 52.92 60.73
C ILE A 313 46.76 54.03 61.61
N GLU A 314 45.49 53.92 61.98
CA GLU A 314 44.82 54.88 62.86
C GLU A 314 45.46 54.92 64.25
N LYS A 315 45.77 53.76 64.85
CA LYS A 315 46.51 53.68 66.12
C LYS A 315 47.91 54.31 66.02
N MET A 316 48.62 54.08 64.92
CA MET A 316 49.94 54.69 64.69
C MET A 316 49.84 56.20 64.52
N LYS A 317 48.83 56.70 63.80
CA LYS A 317 48.57 58.13 63.62
C LYS A 317 48.27 58.81 64.96
N ASN A 318 47.34 58.26 65.76
CA ASN A 318 47.03 58.78 67.09
C ASN A 318 48.26 58.82 68.02
N LYS A 319 49.15 57.81 67.92
CA LYS A 319 50.41 57.77 68.68
C LYS A 319 51.44 58.79 68.18
N ALA A 320 51.51 59.03 66.86
CA ALA A 320 52.34 60.06 66.26
C ALA A 320 51.85 61.46 66.64
N ASP A 321 50.54 61.71 66.58
CA ASP A 321 49.90 62.97 66.98
C ASP A 321 50.13 63.25 68.47
N ALA A 322 50.02 62.24 69.34
CA ALA A 322 50.36 62.37 70.76
C ALA A 322 51.83 62.73 70.99
N LYS A 323 52.76 62.13 70.23
CA LYS A 323 54.19 62.49 70.26
C LYS A 323 54.45 63.89 69.72
N HIS A 324 53.78 64.30 68.64
CA HIS A 324 53.88 65.65 68.10
C HIS A 324 53.43 66.67 69.14
N MET A 325 52.28 66.46 69.76
CA MET A 325 51.76 67.34 70.82
C MET A 325 52.73 67.43 72.01
N GLN A 326 53.40 66.32 72.36
CA GLN A 326 54.42 66.30 73.40
C GLN A 326 55.69 67.09 73.00
N MET A 327 56.15 66.97 71.75
CA MET A 327 57.27 67.75 71.24
C MET A 327 56.93 69.24 71.13
N GLU A 328 55.72 69.57 70.70
CA GLU A 328 55.23 70.94 70.57
C GLU A 328 55.13 71.64 71.92
N LYS A 329 54.66 70.93 72.97
CA LYS A 329 54.75 71.42 74.36
C LYS A 329 56.20 71.66 74.81
N LYS A 330 57.13 70.77 74.46
CA LYS A 330 58.56 70.94 74.78
C LYS A 330 59.16 72.14 74.04
N ILE A 331 58.84 72.32 72.76
CA ILE A 331 59.25 73.49 71.97
C ILE A 331 58.68 74.75 72.58
N GLN A 332 57.39 74.80 72.91
CA GLN A 332 56.77 75.95 73.56
C GLN A 332 57.48 76.30 74.87
N THR A 333 57.82 75.30 75.69
CA THR A 333 58.54 75.51 76.96
C THR A 333 59.96 76.04 76.73
N LEU A 334 60.64 75.57 75.67
CA LEU A 334 61.96 76.08 75.28
C LEU A 334 61.88 77.49 74.70
N THR A 335 60.87 77.79 73.89
CA THR A 335 60.60 79.12 73.33
C THR A 335 60.28 80.11 74.43
N ASP A 336 59.49 79.74 75.44
CA ASP A 336 59.21 80.60 76.59
C ASP A 336 60.47 80.84 77.44
N LYS A 337 61.35 79.84 77.59
CA LYS A 337 62.69 80.00 78.21
C LYS A 337 63.60 80.94 77.41
N VAL A 338 63.66 80.80 76.09
CA VAL A 338 64.45 81.70 75.23
C VAL A 338 63.88 83.12 75.26
N ARG A 339 62.55 83.27 75.28
CA ARG A 339 61.87 84.57 75.37
C ARG A 339 62.14 85.24 76.73
N THR A 340 62.19 84.48 77.82
CA THR A 340 62.59 85.02 79.14
C THR A 340 64.06 85.41 79.17
N VAL A 341 64.96 84.62 78.56
CA VAL A 341 66.38 84.99 78.44
C VAL A 341 66.58 86.24 77.58
N LEU A 342 65.82 86.39 76.48
CA LEU A 342 65.86 87.60 75.64
C LEU A 342 65.27 88.82 76.36
N TYR A 343 64.18 88.67 77.12
CA TYR A 343 63.63 89.76 77.95
C TYR A 343 64.61 90.19 79.04
N LEU A 344 65.34 89.24 79.64
CA LEU A 344 66.37 89.52 80.64
C LEU A 344 67.65 90.11 80.03
N SER A 345 68.01 89.79 78.78
CA SER A 345 69.17 90.39 78.08
C SER A 345 68.90 91.78 77.51
N VAL A 346 67.63 92.11 77.21
CA VAL A 346 67.25 93.46 76.73
C VAL A 346 67.11 94.45 77.90
N PHE A 347 66.80 93.99 79.12
CA PHE A 347 66.73 94.84 80.31
C PHE A 347 68.07 95.05 81.04
N SER A 348 69.18 94.45 80.59
CA SER A 348 70.52 94.71 81.14
C SER A 348 71.38 95.64 80.25
N VAL A 349 70.80 96.25 79.21
CA VAL A 349 71.47 97.16 78.26
C VAL A 349 70.81 98.57 78.24
N LEU A 350 69.94 98.85 79.21
CA LEU A 350 69.44 100.19 79.58
C LEU A 350 69.44 100.29 81.10
#